data_AF-A0A959WPR3-F1
#
_entry.id   AF-A0A959WPR3-F1
#
_cell.length_a   1.000
_cell.length_b   1.000
_cell.length_c   1.000
_cell.angle_alpha   90.00
_cell.angle_beta   90.00
_cell.angle_gamma   90.00
#
_symmetry.space_group_name_H-M   'P 1'
#
loop_
_entity.id
_entity.type
_entity.pdbx_description
1 polymer ?
#
loop_
_entity_poly.entity_id
_entity_poly.type
_entity_poly.pdbx_seq_one_letter_code
_entity_poly.pdbx_strand_id
1 'polypeptide(L)'
;MIERVFFFPDGRLRSRRMLGTVIVFAAFALFGSLLSAVTPVWATLPHAQVIWVTFAVLFMKVPLIALAGWLIVRNKELPGREVVWSERETGEILAYLKAEAERALAHRDVDSRLEYLSGEAWHVADRARGGQKADAVSVALEIDQLRRQARRPRTAS
;
A
#
# COMPACT_ATOMS: atom_id res chain seq x y z
N MET A 1 6.64 6.92 19.84
CA MET A 1 7.49 5.73 20.10
C MET A 1 7.22 4.58 19.11
N ILE A 2 5.94 4.21 18.87
CA ILE A 2 5.53 3.18 17.89
C ILE A 2 6.02 3.46 16.46
N GLU A 3 6.09 4.73 16.05
CA GLU A 3 6.56 5.13 14.71
C GLU A 3 7.99 4.66 14.39
N ARG A 4 8.93 4.72 15.34
CA ARG A 4 10.31 4.23 15.13
C ARG A 4 10.39 2.70 15.04
N VAL A 5 9.41 2.00 15.61
CA VAL A 5 9.40 0.54 15.63
C VAL A 5 8.92 -0.03 14.30
N PHE A 6 7.86 0.56 13.73
CA PHE A 6 7.19 0.05 12.52
C PHE A 6 7.59 0.77 11.24
N PHE A 7 8.19 1.95 11.33
CA PHE A 7 8.55 2.72 10.15
C PHE A 7 10.03 3.02 10.10
N PHE A 8 10.53 3.17 8.88
CA PHE A 8 11.81 3.79 8.62
C PHE A 8 11.65 5.33 8.62
N PRO A 9 12.75 6.09 8.76
CA PRO A 9 12.70 7.56 8.73
C PRO A 9 12.13 8.14 7.42
N ASP A 10 12.14 7.34 6.35
CA ASP A 10 11.58 7.64 5.03
C ASP A 10 10.05 7.38 4.93
N GLY A 11 9.42 6.92 6.01
CA GLY A 11 7.99 6.59 6.05
C GLY A 11 7.64 5.21 5.50
N ARG A 12 8.61 4.38 5.13
CA ARG A 12 8.37 2.99 4.68
C ARG A 12 7.99 2.10 5.84
N LEU A 13 7.03 1.21 5.59
CA LEU A 13 6.64 0.17 6.55
C LEU A 13 7.74 -0.89 6.67
N ARG A 14 8.15 -1.20 7.90
CA ARG A 14 8.95 -2.38 8.22
C ARG A 14 8.03 -3.59 8.16
N SER A 15 7.75 -4.06 6.95
CA SER A 15 6.74 -5.10 6.67
C SER A 15 6.89 -6.34 7.54
N ARG A 16 8.14 -6.78 7.82
CA ARG A 16 8.41 -7.91 8.74
C ARG A 16 7.92 -7.67 10.17
N ARG A 17 8.11 -6.47 10.70
CA ARG A 17 7.67 -6.13 12.07
C ARG A 17 6.16 -5.94 12.14
N MET A 18 5.59 -5.28 11.14
CA MET A 18 4.13 -5.14 11.05
C MET A 18 3.45 -6.51 10.91
N LEU A 19 3.96 -7.39 10.05
CA LEU A 19 3.47 -8.76 9.91
C LEU A 19 3.58 -9.52 11.24
N GLY A 20 4.72 -9.42 11.92
CA GLY A 20 4.90 -10.02 13.25
C GLY A 20 3.86 -9.52 14.26
N THR A 21 3.58 -8.22 14.28
CA THR A 21 2.54 -7.64 15.15
C THR A 21 1.15 -8.14 14.80
N VAL A 22 0.79 -8.17 13.51
CA VAL A 22 -0.51 -8.73 13.07
C VAL A 22 -0.63 -10.20 13.47
N ILE A 23 0.41 -11.01 13.27
CA ILE A 23 0.43 -12.42 13.68
C ILE A 23 0.24 -12.57 15.18
N VAL A 24 0.95 -11.76 15.99
CA VAL A 24 0.81 -11.79 17.45
C VAL A 24 -0.62 -11.43 17.86
N PHE A 25 -1.18 -10.35 17.31
CA PHE A 25 -2.57 -9.96 17.63
C PHE A 25 -3.60 -11.00 17.17
N ALA A 26 -3.39 -11.63 16.01
CA ALA A 26 -4.23 -12.73 15.54
C ALA A 26 -4.14 -13.95 16.47
N ALA A 27 -2.93 -14.33 16.89
CA ALA A 27 -2.73 -15.41 17.86
C ALA A 27 -3.41 -15.11 19.20
N PHE A 28 -3.31 -13.87 19.69
CA PHE A 28 -4.05 -13.43 20.87
C PHE A 28 -5.57 -13.56 20.66
N ALA A 29 -6.14 -13.08 19.55
CA ALA A 29 -7.57 -13.23 19.28
C ALA A 29 -8.04 -14.70 19.24
N LEU A 30 -7.27 -15.58 18.61
CA LEU A 30 -7.56 -17.02 18.58
C LEU A 30 -7.50 -17.62 19.98
N PHE A 31 -6.48 -17.26 20.76
CA PHE A 31 -6.33 -17.68 22.15
C PHE A 31 -7.46 -17.18 23.04
N GLY A 32 -7.93 -15.94 22.85
CA GLY A 32 -9.09 -15.39 23.57
C GLY A 32 -10.41 -16.10 23.24
N SER A 33 -10.54 -16.53 21.99
CA SER A 33 -11.69 -17.34 21.55
C SER A 33 -11.64 -18.73 22.17
N LEU A 34 -10.46 -19.34 22.28
CA LEU A 34 -10.25 -20.62 22.97
C LEU A 34 -10.55 -20.50 24.49
N LEU A 35 -10.06 -19.44 25.14
CA LEU A 35 -10.36 -19.14 26.54
C LEU A 35 -11.86 -19.00 26.80
N SER A 36 -12.58 -18.38 25.85
CA SER A 36 -14.03 -18.22 25.89
C SER A 36 -14.77 -19.56 25.68
N ALA A 37 -14.19 -20.51 24.94
CA ALA A 37 -14.74 -21.85 24.77
C ALA A 37 -14.52 -22.74 26.02
N VAL A 38 -13.46 -22.50 26.80
CA VAL A 38 -13.14 -23.26 28.04
C VAL A 38 -13.88 -22.69 29.27
N THR A 39 -14.54 -21.55 29.15
CA THR A 39 -15.34 -20.94 30.22
C THR A 39 -16.42 -21.79 30.89
N PRO A 40 -17.04 -22.82 30.27
CA PRO A 40 -18.04 -23.66 30.93
C PRO A 40 -17.55 -24.34 32.23
N VAL A 41 -16.23 -24.43 32.45
CA VAL A 41 -15.63 -24.99 33.67
C VAL A 41 -15.95 -24.13 34.92
N TRP A 42 -16.34 -22.86 34.75
CA TRP A 42 -16.61 -21.90 35.84
C TRP A 42 -18.10 -21.65 36.09
N ALA A 43 -18.99 -22.51 35.58
CA ALA A 43 -20.44 -22.34 35.61
C ALA A 43 -21.06 -22.27 37.03
N THR A 44 -20.31 -22.59 38.07
CA THR A 44 -20.76 -22.55 39.47
C THR A 44 -20.88 -21.13 40.03
N LEU A 45 -20.29 -20.11 39.38
CA LEU A 45 -20.36 -18.70 39.78
C LEU A 45 -20.76 -17.81 38.60
N PRO A 46 -22.07 -17.56 38.38
CA PRO A 46 -22.56 -16.90 37.16
C PRO A 46 -22.02 -15.47 36.98
N HIS A 47 -21.81 -14.73 38.08
CA HIS A 47 -21.24 -13.37 38.02
C HIS A 47 -19.76 -13.37 37.59
N ALA A 48 -18.97 -14.35 38.05
CA ALA A 48 -17.56 -14.47 37.68
C ALA A 48 -17.41 -14.85 36.20
N GLN A 49 -18.31 -15.70 35.68
CA GLN A 49 -18.33 -16.08 34.27
C GLN A 49 -18.62 -14.87 33.36
N VAL A 50 -19.60 -14.03 33.70
CA VAL A 50 -19.92 -12.83 32.90
C VAL A 50 -18.76 -11.84 32.88
N ILE A 51 -18.12 -11.58 34.02
CA ILE A 51 -16.95 -10.69 34.11
C ILE A 51 -15.80 -11.27 33.27
N TRP A 52 -15.56 -12.57 33.34
CA TRP A 52 -14.49 -13.23 32.60
C TRP A 52 -14.69 -13.19 31.09
N VAL A 53 -15.89 -13.52 30.59
CA VAL A 53 -16.20 -13.45 29.15
C VAL A 53 -16.10 -12.00 28.65
N THR A 54 -16.62 -11.05 29.42
CA THR A 54 -16.54 -9.62 29.08
C THR A 54 -15.10 -9.15 29.01
N PHE A 55 -14.28 -9.55 29.99
CA PHE A 55 -12.84 -9.26 30.00
C PHE A 55 -12.13 -9.90 28.80
N ALA A 56 -12.35 -11.19 28.53
CA ALA A 56 -11.72 -11.90 27.43
C ALA A 56 -12.08 -11.28 26.07
N VAL A 57 -13.33 -10.89 25.86
CA VAL A 57 -13.79 -10.27 24.62
C VAL A 57 -13.24 -8.86 24.48
N LEU A 58 -13.39 -8.00 25.49
CA LEU A 58 -12.95 -6.61 25.41
C LEU A 58 -11.44 -6.51 25.34
N PHE A 59 -10.73 -7.17 26.25
CA PHE A 59 -9.28 -7.04 26.37
C PHE A 59 -8.54 -7.64 25.17
N MET A 60 -9.11 -8.63 24.48
CA MET A 60 -8.52 -9.20 23.26
C MET A 60 -8.95 -8.49 21.98
N LYS A 61 -10.23 -8.15 21.83
CA LYS A 61 -10.76 -7.62 20.57
C LYS A 61 -10.56 -6.11 20.44
N VAL A 62 -10.62 -5.35 21.54
CA VAL A 62 -10.43 -3.89 21.49
C VAL A 62 -9.05 -3.52 20.94
N PRO A 63 -7.93 -4.15 21.36
CA PRO A 63 -6.63 -3.87 20.76
C PRO A 63 -6.56 -4.20 19.26
N LEU A 64 -7.26 -5.23 18.82
CA LEU A 64 -7.33 -5.63 17.41
C LEU A 64 -8.10 -4.62 16.56
N ILE A 65 -9.25 -4.16 17.06
CA ILE A 65 -10.04 -3.09 16.42
C ILE A 65 -9.24 -1.79 16.40
N ALA A 66 -8.55 -1.46 17.49
CA ALA A 66 -7.69 -0.28 17.55
C ALA A 66 -6.51 -0.38 16.57
N LEU A 67 -5.88 -1.54 16.45
CA LEU A 67 -4.82 -1.78 15.46
C LEU A 67 -5.36 -1.65 14.03
N ALA A 68 -6.51 -2.26 13.73
CA ALA A 68 -7.14 -2.18 12.41
C ALA A 68 -7.51 -0.72 12.07
N GLY A 69 -8.13 0.00 12.99
CA GLY A 69 -8.45 1.42 12.82
C GLY A 69 -7.20 2.27 12.61
N TRP A 70 -6.14 2.00 13.38
CA TRP A 70 -4.85 2.68 13.22
C TRP A 70 -4.22 2.42 11.85
N LEU A 71 -4.30 1.18 11.34
CA LEU A 71 -3.84 0.83 9.99
C LEU A 71 -4.67 1.52 8.90
N ILE A 72 -5.99 1.57 9.06
CA ILE A 72 -6.89 2.23 8.10
C ILE A 72 -6.57 3.73 8.02
N VAL A 73 -6.47 4.42 9.17
CA VAL A 73 -6.15 5.86 9.21
C VAL A 73 -4.78 6.16 8.59
N ARG A 74 -3.84 5.22 8.67
CA ARG A 74 -2.50 5.34 8.11
C ARG A 74 -2.40 4.87 6.65
N ASN A 75 -3.47 4.33 6.07
CA ASN A 75 -3.49 4.01 4.66
C ASN A 75 -3.37 5.31 3.85
N LYS A 76 -2.29 5.43 3.07
CA LYS A 76 -2.05 6.59 2.20
C LYS A 76 -3.01 6.62 1.00
N GLU A 77 -3.69 5.53 0.71
CA GLU A 77 -4.59 5.33 -0.43
C GLU A 77 -6.07 5.38 -0.02
N LEU A 78 -6.40 6.06 1.09
CA LEU A 78 -7.79 6.28 1.47
C LEU A 78 -8.53 7.03 0.35
N PRO A 79 -9.71 6.54 -0.09
CA PRO A 79 -10.49 7.20 -1.13
C PRO A 79 -10.83 8.64 -0.73
N GLY A 80 -10.48 9.59 -1.60
CA GLY A 80 -10.70 11.03 -1.38
C GLY A 80 -9.52 11.80 -0.78
N ARG A 81 -8.40 11.14 -0.44
CA ARG A 81 -7.17 11.82 0.03
C ARG A 81 -6.10 11.84 -1.07
N GLU A 82 -5.36 12.94 -1.18
CA GLU A 82 -4.20 12.99 -2.07
C GLU A 82 -3.13 11.98 -1.61
N VAL A 83 -2.75 11.07 -2.51
CA VAL A 83 -1.68 10.10 -2.25
C VAL A 83 -0.35 10.85 -2.26
N VAL A 84 0.34 10.83 -1.12
CA VAL A 84 1.66 11.44 -0.97
C VAL A 84 2.74 10.36 -1.11
N TRP A 85 3.32 10.27 -2.30
CA TRP A 85 4.48 9.42 -2.57
C TRP A 85 5.76 10.06 -2.03
N SER A 86 6.65 9.21 -1.51
CA SER A 86 8.02 9.61 -1.17
C SER A 86 8.86 9.80 -2.43
N GLU A 87 9.96 10.55 -2.31
CA GLU A 87 10.82 10.84 -3.46
C GLU A 87 11.34 9.59 -4.16
N ARG A 88 11.69 8.60 -3.34
CA ARG A 88 12.17 7.31 -3.81
C ARG A 88 11.07 6.49 -4.49
N GLU A 89 9.84 6.50 -3.96
CA GLU A 89 8.70 5.81 -4.60
C GLU A 89 8.39 6.42 -5.97
N THR A 90 8.37 7.76 -6.07
CA THR A 90 8.24 8.44 -7.36
C THR A 90 9.33 8.00 -8.32
N GLY A 91 10.60 7.99 -7.89
CA GLY A 91 11.72 7.53 -8.72
C GLY A 91 11.60 6.07 -9.16
N GLU A 92 11.16 5.17 -8.27
CA GLU A 92 10.91 3.75 -8.58
C GLU A 92 9.78 3.59 -9.62
N ILE A 93 8.69 4.36 -9.48
CA ILE A 93 7.57 4.37 -10.44
C ILE A 93 8.03 4.89 -11.81
N LEU A 94 8.76 6.02 -11.85
CA LEU A 94 9.25 6.60 -13.09
C LEU A 94 10.24 5.66 -13.82
N ALA A 95 11.14 5.02 -13.06
CA ALA A 95 12.05 4.02 -13.62
C ALA A 95 11.29 2.82 -14.20
N TYR A 96 10.25 2.35 -13.50
CA TYR A 96 9.37 1.30 -14.01
C TYR A 96 8.66 1.71 -15.30
N LEU A 97 8.04 2.90 -15.34
CA LEU A 97 7.32 3.40 -16.51
C LEU A 97 8.23 3.52 -17.73
N LYS A 98 9.45 4.03 -17.54
CA LYS A 98 10.46 4.11 -18.60
C LYS A 98 10.85 2.72 -19.12
N ALA A 99 11.18 1.80 -18.22
CA ALA A 99 11.56 0.44 -18.61
C ALA A 99 10.40 -0.34 -19.28
N GLU A 100 9.16 -0.10 -18.87
CA GLU A 100 7.99 -0.71 -19.49
C GLU A 100 7.68 -0.08 -20.86
N ALA A 101 7.89 1.23 -21.04
CA ALA A 101 7.75 1.90 -22.32
C ALA A 101 8.76 1.40 -23.36
N GLU A 102 10.01 1.19 -22.96
CA GLU A 102 11.03 0.58 -23.83
C GLU A 102 10.64 -0.85 -24.22
N ARG A 103 10.15 -1.66 -23.26
CA ARG A 103 9.66 -3.01 -23.53
C ARG A 103 8.43 -3.01 -24.45
N ALA A 104 7.54 -2.03 -24.32
CA ALA A 104 6.34 -1.90 -25.15
C ALA A 104 6.65 -1.80 -26.66
N LEU A 105 7.84 -1.29 -27.04
CA LEU A 105 8.26 -1.18 -28.45
C LEU A 105 8.37 -2.53 -29.16
N ALA A 106 8.59 -3.63 -28.42
CA ALA A 106 8.68 -4.97 -28.98
C ALA A 106 7.30 -5.63 -29.19
N HIS A 107 6.22 -5.02 -28.70
CA HIS A 107 4.88 -5.59 -28.75
C HIS A 107 4.05 -5.08 -29.93
N ARG A 108 3.08 -5.89 -30.39
CA ARG A 108 2.20 -5.54 -31.52
C ARG A 108 1.20 -4.43 -31.18
N ASP A 109 0.85 -4.29 -29.90
CA ASP A 109 -0.05 -3.27 -29.33
C ASP A 109 0.70 -2.05 -28.78
N VAL A 110 1.90 -1.77 -29.32
CA VAL A 110 2.78 -0.67 -28.89
C VAL A 110 2.07 0.67 -28.73
N ASP A 111 1.17 1.02 -29.65
CA ASP A 111 0.50 2.31 -29.61
C ASP A 111 -0.41 2.47 -28.40
N SER A 112 -1.28 1.48 -28.15
CA SER A 112 -2.18 1.47 -27.00
C SER A 112 -1.43 1.39 -25.67
N ARG A 113 -0.35 0.60 -25.62
CA ARG A 113 0.51 0.50 -24.42
C ARG A 113 1.22 1.82 -24.12
N LEU A 114 1.82 2.47 -25.12
CA LEU A 114 2.50 3.74 -24.93
C LEU A 114 1.51 4.88 -24.60
N GLU A 115 0.28 4.83 -25.11
CA GLU A 115 -0.77 5.78 -24.71
C GLU A 115 -1.14 5.62 -23.23
N TYR A 116 -1.33 4.38 -22.76
CA TYR A 116 -1.56 4.12 -21.33
C TYR A 116 -0.38 4.58 -20.47
N LEU A 117 0.85 4.20 -20.83
CA LEU A 117 2.05 4.55 -20.05
C LEU A 117 2.33 6.06 -20.03
N SER A 118 2.04 6.77 -21.13
CA SER A 118 2.10 8.24 -21.16
C SER A 118 1.10 8.85 -20.18
N GLY A 119 -0.15 8.36 -20.17
CA GLY A 119 -1.17 8.81 -19.22
C GLY A 119 -0.75 8.60 -17.76
N GLU A 120 -0.20 7.42 -17.43
CA GLU A 120 0.34 7.13 -16.10
C GLU A 120 1.51 8.06 -15.73
N ALA A 121 2.45 8.30 -16.65
CA ALA A 121 3.57 9.21 -16.42
C ALA A 121 3.11 10.65 -16.15
N TRP A 122 2.12 11.15 -16.90
CA TRP A 122 1.51 12.45 -16.64
C TRP A 122 0.76 12.48 -15.30
N HIS A 123 0.05 11.41 -14.94
CA HIS A 123 -0.57 11.27 -13.63
C HIS A 123 0.43 11.29 -12.47
N VAL A 124 1.65 10.78 -12.68
CA VAL A 124 2.74 10.88 -11.71
C VAL A 124 3.28 12.31 -11.67
N ALA A 125 3.48 12.95 -12.82
CA ALA A 125 3.98 14.32 -12.93
C ALA A 125 3.05 15.36 -12.28
N ASP A 126 1.74 15.18 -12.39
CA ASP A 126 0.74 16.05 -11.75
C ASP A 126 0.79 15.97 -10.22
N ARG A 127 1.13 14.81 -9.68
CA ARG A 127 1.20 14.58 -8.22
C ARG A 127 2.59 14.84 -7.63
N ALA A 128 3.64 14.77 -8.45
CA ALA A 128 5.01 15.05 -8.03
C ALA A 128 5.16 16.52 -7.59
N ARG A 129 5.98 16.74 -6.55
CA ARG A 129 6.27 18.07 -5.99
C ARG A 129 7.77 18.34 -6.00
N GLY A 130 8.16 19.61 -6.02
CA GLY A 130 9.57 20.02 -5.97
C GLY A 130 10.39 19.51 -7.16
N GLY A 131 11.64 19.13 -6.91
CA GLY A 131 12.60 18.71 -7.94
C GLY A 131 12.15 17.51 -8.78
N GLN A 132 11.42 16.57 -8.18
CA GLN A 132 10.92 15.38 -8.89
C GLN A 132 9.87 15.67 -9.95
N LYS A 133 9.21 16.83 -9.90
CA LYS A 133 8.25 17.21 -10.94
C LYS A 133 8.94 17.35 -12.29
N ALA A 134 10.16 17.89 -12.31
CA ALA A 134 10.94 18.00 -13.54
C ALA A 134 11.28 16.61 -14.11
N ASP A 135 11.72 15.69 -13.25
CA ASP A 135 12.04 14.32 -13.64
C ASP A 135 10.81 13.57 -14.17
N ALA A 136 9.67 13.70 -13.49
CA ALA A 136 8.41 13.08 -13.89
C ALA A 136 7.91 13.61 -15.24
N VAL A 137 7.97 14.94 -15.45
CA VAL A 137 7.64 15.55 -16.75
C VAL A 137 8.61 15.09 -17.84
N SER A 138 9.91 14.98 -17.54
CA SER A 138 10.90 14.49 -18.51
C SER A 138 10.56 13.08 -18.99
N VAL A 139 10.24 12.17 -18.06
CA VAL A 139 9.84 10.79 -18.40
C VAL A 139 8.54 10.77 -19.20
N ALA A 140 7.54 11.57 -18.83
CA ALA A 140 6.30 11.67 -19.60
C ALA A 140 6.53 12.13 -21.04
N LEU A 141 7.40 13.14 -21.24
CA LEU A 141 7.78 13.63 -22.57
C LEU A 141 8.57 12.59 -23.38
N GLU A 142 9.45 11.83 -22.75
CA GLU A 142 10.19 10.73 -23.40
C GLU A 142 9.23 9.65 -23.91
N ILE A 143 8.24 9.25 -23.11
CA ILE A 143 7.24 8.25 -23.51
C ILE A 143 6.34 8.79 -24.63
N ASP A 144 5.94 10.07 -24.55
CA ASP A 144 5.18 10.73 -25.63
C ASP A 144 5.98 10.78 -26.95
N GLN A 145 7.30 10.98 -26.87
CA GLN A 145 8.16 10.94 -28.04
C GLN A 145 8.21 9.54 -28.65
N LEU A 146 8.35 8.49 -27.83
CA LEU A 146 8.31 7.10 -28.29
C LEU A 146 6.98 6.79 -28.98
N ARG A 147 5.86 7.24 -28.41
CA ARG A 147 4.53 7.09 -29.00
C ARG A 147 4.43 7.78 -30.37
N ARG A 148 4.91 9.01 -30.49
CA ARG A 148 4.94 9.74 -31.77
C ARG A 148 5.81 9.01 -32.81
N GLN A 149 6.92 8.41 -32.40
CA GLN A 149 7.77 7.62 -33.29
C GLN A 149 7.09 6.33 -33.74
N ALA A 150 6.42 5.62 -32.83
CA ALA A 150 5.67 4.41 -33.15
C ALA A 150 4.48 4.66 -34.10
N ARG A 151 3.83 5.83 -34.00
CA ARG A 151 2.74 6.26 -34.90
C ARG A 151 3.21 6.74 -36.26
N ARG A 152 4.47 7.13 -36.43
CA ARG A 152 4.97 7.54 -37.74
C ARG A 152 4.92 6.33 -38.67
N PRO A 153 4.21 6.42 -39.81
CA PRO A 153 4.21 5.33 -40.77
C PRO A 153 5.67 5.08 -41.19
N ARG A 154 6.07 3.81 -41.24
CA ARG A 154 7.28 3.36 -41.94
C ARG A 154 7.09 3.58 -43.45
N THR A 155 6.98 4.82 -43.88
CA THR A 155 7.05 5.22 -45.29
C THR A 155 8.51 5.53 -45.59
N ALA A 156 9.25 4.49 -46.00
CA ALA A 156 10.41 4.52 -46.89
C ALA A 156 11.28 3.27 -46.69
N SER A 157 10.98 2.21 -47.44
CA SER A 157 11.97 1.28 -48.00
C SER A 157 11.35 0.60 -49.21
#